data_AF-X1EHC9-F1
#
_entry.id   AF-X1EHC9-F1
#
_cell.length_a   1.000
_cell.length_b   1.000
_cell.length_c   1.000
_cell.angle_alpha   90.00
_cell.angle_beta   90.00
_cell.angle_gamma   90.00
#
_symmetry.space_group_name_H-M   'P 1'
#
loop_
_entity.id
_entity.type
_entity.pdbx_description
1 polymer ?
#
loop_
_entity_poly.entity_id
_entity_poly.type
_entity_poly.pdbx_seq_one_letter_code
_entity_poly.pdbx_strand_id
1 'polypeptide(L)'
;MSKVIRMLSLSAVIVAGLTTLARSQNRPAAALPAGEKAVKSAFDSSDPLANWTITGDVTIDVAKSRQGKGCSLKIGPGGKALLKLRDRDESGRIDVWIYDDGTTPEDVKARRVGPRWGLAQSDGKVLAAGILYANYLGGDEGYT
;
A
#
# COMPACT_ATOMS: atom_id res chain seq x y z
N MET A 1 -34.07 -37.59 -59.58
CA MET A 1 -33.58 -36.40 -60.31
C MET A 1 -33.78 -35.18 -59.45
N SER A 2 -32.73 -34.36 -59.36
CA SER A 2 -32.58 -33.15 -58.54
C SER A 2 -33.66 -32.08 -58.82
N LYS A 3 -34.11 -31.38 -57.77
CA LYS A 3 -34.13 -29.91 -57.78
C LYS A 3 -34.14 -29.33 -56.36
N VAL A 4 -33.04 -28.67 -56.07
CA VAL A 4 -32.73 -27.86 -54.89
C VAL A 4 -33.54 -26.55 -54.95
N ILE A 5 -34.17 -26.16 -53.84
CA ILE A 5 -34.61 -24.78 -53.61
C ILE A 5 -33.89 -24.30 -52.34
N ARG A 6 -32.96 -23.36 -52.52
CA ARG A 6 -32.26 -22.68 -51.43
C ARG A 6 -32.82 -21.27 -51.27
N MET A 7 -33.16 -20.98 -50.00
CA MET A 7 -32.99 -19.74 -49.24
C MET A 7 -33.57 -18.42 -49.77
N LEU A 8 -34.31 -17.73 -48.89
CA LEU A 8 -33.96 -16.38 -48.45
C LEU A 8 -34.76 -16.06 -47.16
N SER A 9 -34.17 -16.30 -45.99
CA SER A 9 -34.62 -15.67 -44.74
C SER A 9 -33.58 -14.64 -44.33
N LEU A 10 -33.97 -13.38 -44.44
CA LEU A 10 -33.21 -12.21 -44.02
C LEU A 10 -33.19 -12.18 -42.48
N SER A 11 -32.03 -12.40 -41.86
CA SER A 11 -31.85 -12.18 -40.42
C SER A 11 -30.91 -10.99 -40.23
N ALA A 12 -31.46 -9.92 -39.68
CA ALA A 12 -30.73 -8.72 -39.28
C ALA A 12 -29.75 -9.07 -38.14
N VAL A 13 -28.49 -8.71 -38.32
CA VAL A 13 -27.47 -8.78 -37.27
C VAL A 13 -27.60 -7.51 -36.42
N ILE A 14 -28.12 -7.65 -35.20
CA ILE A 14 -28.02 -6.61 -34.16
C ILE A 14 -26.68 -6.83 -33.46
N VAL A 15 -25.70 -5.96 -33.75
CA VAL A 15 -24.46 -5.87 -32.98
C VAL A 15 -24.77 -5.14 -31.68
N ALA A 16 -25.02 -5.90 -30.61
CA ALA A 16 -25.06 -5.35 -29.26
C ALA A 16 -23.63 -5.02 -28.83
N GLY A 17 -23.34 -3.73 -28.66
CA GLY A 17 -22.05 -3.25 -28.19
C GLY A 17 -21.68 -3.85 -26.84
N LEU A 18 -20.48 -4.42 -26.74
CA LEU A 18 -19.83 -4.72 -25.47
C LEU A 18 -19.52 -3.40 -24.76
N THR A 19 -20.39 -2.97 -23.86
CA THR A 19 -20.00 -2.06 -22.79
C THR A 19 -19.34 -2.90 -21.70
N THR A 20 -18.02 -2.88 -21.67
CA THR A 20 -17.24 -3.29 -20.50
C THR A 20 -17.75 -2.52 -19.29
N LEU A 21 -18.52 -3.19 -18.43
CA LEU A 21 -18.82 -2.70 -17.08
C LEU A 21 -17.49 -2.63 -16.32
N ALA A 22 -16.90 -1.44 -16.32
CA ALA A 22 -15.92 -1.04 -15.33
C ALA A 22 -16.60 -1.18 -13.96
N ARG A 23 -16.37 -2.33 -13.32
CA ARG A 23 -16.84 -2.64 -11.97
C ARG A 23 -16.12 -1.70 -11.01
N SER A 24 -16.71 -0.52 -10.80
CA SER A 24 -16.35 0.40 -9.73
C SER A 24 -16.35 -0.38 -8.41
N GLN A 25 -15.18 -0.49 -7.79
CA GLN A 25 -15.01 -1.12 -6.47
C GLN A 25 -15.48 -0.23 -5.31
N ASN A 26 -16.35 0.76 -5.55
CA ASN A 26 -17.02 1.50 -4.48
C ASN A 26 -18.19 0.71 -3.86
N ARG A 27 -18.00 -0.59 -3.61
CA ARG A 27 -18.87 -1.30 -2.68
C ARG A 27 -18.26 -1.10 -1.28
N PRO A 28 -18.91 -0.38 -0.36
CA PRO A 28 -18.47 -0.40 1.03
C PRO A 28 -18.38 -1.86 1.45
N ALA A 29 -17.20 -2.27 1.92
CA ALA A 29 -16.99 -3.62 2.42
C ALA A 29 -18.11 -3.91 3.44
N ALA A 30 -18.78 -5.06 3.28
CA ALA A 30 -19.74 -5.51 4.27
C ALA A 30 -19.08 -5.46 5.64
N ALA A 31 -19.76 -4.89 6.64
CA ALA A 31 -19.25 -4.85 8.00
C ALA A 31 -18.86 -6.28 8.40
N LEU A 32 -17.58 -6.47 8.70
CA LEU A 32 -17.08 -7.74 9.21
C LEU A 32 -17.92 -8.09 10.45
N PRO A 33 -18.24 -9.39 10.69
CA PRO A 33 -18.82 -9.79 11.97
C PRO A 33 -17.95 -9.20 13.08
N ALA A 34 -18.56 -8.80 14.20
CA ALA A 34 -17.90 -8.10 15.32
C ALA A 34 -16.72 -8.93 15.87
N GLY A 35 -15.61 -8.89 15.13
CA GLY A 35 -14.32 -9.40 15.49
C GLY A 35 -13.69 -8.42 16.45
N GLU A 36 -12.68 -8.93 17.13
CA GLU A 36 -11.83 -8.26 18.10
C GLU A 36 -11.65 -6.76 17.83
N LYS A 37 -11.72 -5.94 18.88
CA LYS A 37 -11.55 -4.47 18.78
C LYS A 37 -10.26 -4.16 18.02
N ALA A 38 -10.36 -3.26 17.04
CA ALA A 38 -9.19 -2.77 16.32
C ALA A 38 -8.15 -2.21 17.31
N VAL A 39 -6.96 -2.78 17.30
CA VAL A 39 -5.83 -2.27 18.09
C VAL A 39 -5.32 -1.01 17.40
N LYS A 40 -5.43 0.13 18.09
CA LYS A 40 -4.90 1.41 17.61
C LYS A 40 -3.51 1.62 18.21
N SER A 41 -2.49 1.59 17.37
CA SER A 41 -1.15 2.05 17.73
C SER A 41 -1.01 3.53 17.35
N ALA A 42 -0.80 4.37 18.36
CA ALA A 42 -0.48 5.79 18.23
C ALA A 42 0.78 6.10 19.03
N PHE A 43 1.41 7.24 18.78
CA PHE A 43 2.73 7.59 19.34
C PHE A 43 2.66 8.70 20.41
N ASP A 44 1.46 8.93 20.96
CA ASP A 44 1.18 10.01 21.91
C ASP A 44 1.29 9.59 23.38
N SER A 45 1.63 8.33 23.66
CA SER A 45 1.72 7.80 25.04
C SER A 45 3.04 8.16 25.71
N SER A 46 3.11 7.95 27.03
CA SER A 46 4.34 8.13 27.82
C SER A 46 5.46 7.17 27.44
N ASP A 47 5.11 6.02 26.84
CA ASP A 47 6.04 5.06 26.26
C ASP A 47 5.50 4.57 24.91
N PRO A 48 5.72 5.33 23.83
CA PRO A 48 5.15 5.05 22.52
C PRO A 48 5.84 3.90 21.79
N LEU A 49 6.97 3.41 22.31
CA LEU A 49 7.84 2.43 21.65
C LEU A 49 7.95 1.10 22.39
N ALA A 50 7.30 0.93 23.55
CA ALA A 50 7.37 -0.27 24.40
C ALA A 50 7.26 -1.62 23.65
N ASN A 51 6.44 -1.70 22.61
CA ASN A 51 6.15 -2.93 21.85
C ASN A 51 6.83 -2.98 20.48
N TRP A 52 7.69 -2.01 20.18
CA TRP A 52 8.41 -1.93 18.92
C TRP A 52 9.82 -2.46 19.07
N THR A 53 10.24 -3.31 18.14
CA THR A 53 11.64 -3.66 17.95
C THR A 53 12.27 -2.63 17.02
N ILE A 54 13.30 -1.93 17.50
CA ILE A 54 13.89 -0.79 16.80
C ILE A 54 15.38 -1.03 16.56
N THR A 55 15.85 -0.64 15.37
CA THR A 55 17.28 -0.60 15.03
C THR A 55 17.58 0.65 14.22
N GLY A 56 18.73 1.29 14.47
CA GLY A 56 19.15 2.48 13.72
C GLY A 56 18.41 3.75 14.13
N ASP A 57 18.34 4.70 13.20
CA ASP A 57 17.73 6.02 13.43
C ASP A 57 16.20 5.93 13.43
N VAL A 58 15.61 5.84 14.62
CA VAL A 58 14.15 5.85 14.82
C VAL A 58 13.85 6.70 16.04
N THR A 59 12.97 7.68 15.86
CA THR A 59 12.63 8.67 16.89
C THR A 59 11.13 8.97 16.86
N ILE A 60 10.66 9.71 17.86
CA ILE A 60 9.30 10.27 17.86
C ILE A 60 9.36 11.70 17.32
N ASP A 61 8.59 11.97 16.27
CA ASP A 61 8.36 13.32 15.78
C ASP A 61 7.08 13.87 16.41
N VAL A 62 7.26 14.83 17.33
CA VAL A 62 6.18 15.52 18.05
C VAL A 62 5.54 16.65 17.24
N ALA A 63 6.16 17.06 16.13
CA ALA A 63 5.66 18.10 15.24
C ALA A 63 4.78 17.54 14.12
N LYS A 64 4.83 16.22 13.88
CA LYS A 64 4.08 15.56 12.80
C LYS A 64 3.14 14.50 13.34
N SER A 65 1.89 14.53 12.86
CA SER A 65 0.88 13.49 13.07
C SER A 65 -0.12 13.45 11.92
N ARG A 66 -0.94 12.39 11.88
CA ARG A 66 -1.96 12.19 10.82
C ARG A 66 -2.94 13.36 10.69
N GLN A 67 -3.29 14.01 11.80
CA GLN A 67 -4.31 15.07 11.84
C GLN A 67 -3.78 16.40 12.38
N GLY A 68 -2.45 16.58 12.40
CA GLY A 68 -1.80 17.81 12.88
C GLY A 68 -1.78 18.00 14.40
N LYS A 69 -2.37 17.08 15.18
CA LYS A 69 -2.23 16.99 16.64
C LYS A 69 -1.76 15.60 17.04
N GLY A 70 -0.70 15.54 17.84
CA GLY A 70 -0.05 14.31 18.29
C GLY A 70 1.32 14.10 17.64
N CYS A 71 1.84 12.89 17.80
CA CYS A 71 3.17 12.46 17.41
C CYS A 71 3.12 11.39 16.31
N SER A 72 4.26 11.16 15.69
CA SER A 72 4.47 10.08 14.73
C SER A 72 5.81 9.39 14.95
N LEU A 73 5.93 8.16 14.45
CA LEU A 73 7.21 7.47 14.38
C LEU A 73 8.00 7.97 13.19
N LYS A 74 9.14 8.60 13.45
CA LYS A 74 10.10 8.98 12.42
C LYS A 74 11.12 7.86 12.25
N ILE A 75 11.33 7.45 11.01
CA ILE A 75 12.34 6.46 10.64
C ILE A 75 13.32 7.16 9.70
N GLY A 76 14.53 7.36 10.18
CA GLY A 76 15.61 7.95 9.40
C GLY A 76 16.36 6.93 8.54
N PRO A 77 17.40 7.36 7.82
CA PRO A 77 18.20 6.50 6.96
C PRO A 77 18.74 5.26 7.70
N GLY A 78 18.50 4.08 7.14
CA GLY A 78 18.93 2.81 7.73
C GLY A 78 18.13 2.36 8.96
N GLY A 79 17.24 3.21 9.48
CA GLY A 79 16.33 2.90 10.57
C GLY A 79 15.34 1.80 10.21
N LYS A 80 14.94 1.02 11.22
CA LYS A 80 13.88 0.01 11.10
C LYS A 80 13.09 -0.03 12.39
N ALA A 81 11.78 -0.19 12.25
CA ALA A 81 10.87 -0.40 13.37
C ALA A 81 9.90 -1.54 13.00
N LEU A 82 9.81 -2.55 13.88
CA LEU A 82 8.91 -3.68 13.72
C LEU A 82 7.96 -3.76 14.90
N LEU A 83 6.66 -3.80 14.61
CA LEU A 83 5.61 -4.08 15.59
C LEU A 83 5.13 -5.52 15.37
N LYS A 84 5.30 -6.37 16.39
CA LYS A 84 4.73 -7.71 16.36
C LYS A 84 3.22 -7.61 16.54
N LEU A 85 2.48 -8.00 15.50
CA LEU A 85 1.01 -7.91 15.53
C LEU A 85 0.36 -9.08 16.27
N ARG A 86 0.95 -10.29 16.18
CA ARG A 86 0.44 -11.53 16.80
C ARG A 86 1.46 -12.68 16.70
N ASP A 87 1.18 -13.76 17.43
CA ASP A 87 1.98 -14.99 17.44
C ASP A 87 1.55 -16.03 16.41
N ARG A 88 0.31 -15.98 15.91
CA ARG A 88 -0.27 -17.00 15.03
C ARG A 88 -0.62 -16.47 13.64
N ASP A 89 -0.57 -17.36 12.65
CA ASP A 89 -1.01 -17.10 11.29
C ASP A 89 -2.54 -17.08 11.19
N GLU A 90 -3.06 -16.01 10.59
CA GLU A 90 -4.49 -15.64 10.53
C GLU A 90 -4.62 -14.48 9.51
N SER A 91 -5.84 -14.09 9.17
CA SER A 91 -6.15 -12.97 8.27
C SER A 91 -6.72 -11.79 9.03
N GLY A 92 -6.50 -10.57 8.54
CA GLY A 92 -7.09 -9.36 9.11
C GLY A 92 -6.89 -8.15 8.22
N ARG A 93 -7.33 -6.99 8.72
CA ARG A 93 -7.13 -5.70 8.06
C ARG A 93 -6.12 -4.88 8.84
N ILE A 94 -5.16 -4.30 8.13
CA ILE A 94 -4.20 -3.35 8.68
C ILE A 94 -4.33 -2.05 7.91
N ASP A 95 -4.54 -0.96 8.65
CA ASP A 95 -4.51 0.40 8.12
C ASP A 95 -3.28 1.11 8.66
N VAL A 96 -2.42 1.60 7.77
CA VAL A 96 -1.22 2.37 8.13
C VAL A 96 -1.27 3.73 7.46
N TRP A 97 -0.86 4.76 8.20
CA TRP A 97 -0.73 6.13 7.70
C TRP A 97 0.74 6.47 7.61
N ILE A 98 1.15 6.88 6.43
CA ILE A 98 2.57 7.06 6.11
C ILE A 98 2.73 8.38 5.41
N TYR A 99 3.76 9.09 5.83
CA TYR A 99 4.20 10.34 5.26
C TYR A 99 5.67 10.17 4.91
N ASP A 100 6.00 10.39 3.64
CA ASP A 100 7.38 10.61 3.23
C ASP A 100 7.63 12.12 3.28
N ASP A 101 8.73 12.52 3.93
CA ASP A 101 9.12 13.92 4.03
C ASP A 101 9.84 14.43 2.76
N GLY A 102 10.13 13.52 1.81
CA GLY A 102 10.76 13.84 0.54
C GLY A 102 12.21 14.26 0.68
N THR A 103 12.85 13.99 1.83
CA THR A 103 14.25 14.33 2.04
C THR A 103 15.11 13.65 0.99
N THR A 104 15.77 14.47 0.17
CA THR A 104 16.67 13.99 -0.87
C THR A 104 18.03 13.64 -0.27
N PRO A 105 18.64 12.54 -0.72
CA PRO A 105 20.00 12.23 -0.32
C PRO A 105 21.00 13.22 -0.93
N GLU A 106 22.17 13.35 -0.32
CA GLU A 106 23.27 14.17 -0.84
C GLU A 106 23.69 13.76 -2.26
N ASP A 107 23.78 12.45 -2.52
CA ASP A 107 24.02 11.89 -3.86
C ASP A 107 22.74 11.28 -4.43
N VAL A 108 22.00 12.06 -5.21
CA VAL A 108 20.74 11.64 -5.85
C VAL A 108 20.93 10.55 -6.92
N LYS A 109 22.14 10.35 -7.43
CA LYS A 109 22.46 9.38 -8.48
C LYS A 109 22.99 8.05 -7.92
N ALA A 110 23.41 8.01 -6.65
CA ALA A 110 23.80 6.76 -6.00
C ALA A 110 22.62 5.79 -5.89
N ARG A 111 22.89 4.53 -6.27
CA ARG A 111 21.91 3.44 -6.20
C ARG A 111 21.59 3.11 -4.74
N ARG A 112 20.33 3.29 -4.38
CA ARG A 112 19.81 3.04 -3.03
C ARG A 112 18.41 2.47 -3.08
N VAL A 113 18.02 1.79 -2.01
CA VAL A 113 16.63 1.38 -1.81
C VAL A 113 15.94 2.47 -1.03
N GLY A 114 14.76 2.90 -1.49
CA GLY A 114 13.97 3.88 -0.76
C GLY A 114 13.26 3.30 0.46
N PRO A 115 12.54 4.16 1.21
CA PRO A 115 11.75 3.73 2.36
C PRO A 115 10.73 2.67 1.94
N ARG A 116 10.55 1.67 2.81
CA ARG A 116 9.63 0.55 2.60
C ARG A 116 8.84 0.30 3.88
N TRP A 117 7.59 -0.07 3.72
CA TRP A 117 6.68 -0.40 4.79
C TRP A 117 5.74 -1.52 4.37
N GLY A 118 5.26 -2.29 5.33
CA GLY A 118 4.34 -3.37 5.04
C GLY A 118 4.31 -4.44 6.11
N LEU A 119 3.95 -5.64 5.70
CA LEU A 119 3.80 -6.81 6.55
C LEU A 119 4.88 -7.83 6.22
N ALA A 120 5.48 -8.38 7.26
CA ALA A 120 6.37 -9.52 7.18
C ALA A 120 5.79 -10.66 8.04
N GLN A 121 5.76 -11.86 7.48
CA GLN A 121 5.43 -13.07 8.20
C GLN A 121 6.69 -13.70 8.80
N SER A 122 6.52 -14.50 9.85
CA SER A 122 7.63 -15.21 10.52
C SER A 122 8.33 -16.22 9.60
N ASP A 123 7.64 -16.69 8.56
CA ASP A 123 8.18 -17.59 7.53
C ASP A 123 8.96 -16.87 6.42
N GLY A 124 9.15 -15.54 6.54
CA GLY A 124 9.92 -14.73 5.60
C GLY A 124 9.15 -14.19 4.41
N LYS A 125 7.85 -14.48 4.27
CA LYS A 125 7.00 -13.83 3.25
C LYS A 125 6.78 -12.36 3.58
N VAL A 126 6.81 -11.51 2.57
CA VAL A 126 6.68 -10.05 2.73
C VAL A 126 5.69 -9.49 1.72
N LEU A 127 4.80 -8.64 2.21
CA LEU A 127 4.03 -7.70 1.41
C LEU A 127 4.48 -6.28 1.79
N ALA A 128 5.16 -5.59 0.89
CA ALA A 128 5.65 -4.24 1.14
C ALA A 128 5.28 -3.29 0.01
N ALA A 129 5.00 -2.05 0.38
CA ALA A 129 5.02 -0.90 -0.50
C ALA A 129 6.26 -0.07 -0.17
N GLY A 130 6.76 0.67 -1.15
CA GLY A 130 7.92 1.52 -0.94
C GLY A 130 8.20 2.40 -2.13
N ILE A 131 9.06 3.36 -1.89
CA ILE A 131 9.44 4.37 -2.89
C ILE A 131 10.69 3.86 -3.59
N LEU A 132 10.63 3.85 -4.92
CA LEU A 132 11.74 3.46 -5.77
C LEU A 132 12.43 4.72 -6.28
N TYR A 133 13.73 4.82 -6.02
CA TYR A 133 14.56 5.85 -6.62
C TYR A 133 15.13 5.34 -7.94
N ALA A 134 14.94 6.11 -9.00
CA ALA A 134 15.48 5.82 -10.32
C ALA A 134 16.63 6.78 -10.60
N ASN A 135 17.86 6.26 -10.62
CA ASN A 135 19.07 7.06 -10.75
C ASN A 135 19.18 7.81 -12.09
N TYR A 136 18.38 7.48 -13.10
CA TYR A 136 18.34 8.15 -14.40
C TYR A 136 17.34 9.32 -14.45
N LEU A 137 16.58 9.54 -13.36
CA LEU A 137 15.70 10.69 -13.23
C LEU A 137 16.45 11.81 -12.49
N GLY A 138 16.29 13.04 -12.96
CA GLY A 138 16.71 14.27 -12.29
C GLY A 138 15.63 14.83 -11.36
N GLY A 139 14.79 13.96 -10.78
CA GLY A 139 13.62 14.43 -10.02
C GLY A 139 12.52 14.97 -10.94
N ASP A 140 12.08 16.21 -10.72
CA ASP A 140 11.07 16.91 -11.51
C ASP A 140 11.60 17.49 -12.83
N GLU A 141 12.92 17.49 -13.02
CA GLU A 141 13.59 18.04 -14.21
C GLU A 141 13.61 17.07 -15.42
N GLY A 142 13.18 15.81 -15.23
CA GLY A 142 13.10 14.80 -16.29
C GLY A 142 14.30 13.83 -16.32
N TYR A 143 14.64 13.32 -17.51
CA TYR A 143 15.76 12.39 -17.68
C TYR A 143 17.08 13.15 -17.72
N THR A 144 18.08 12.71 -16.94
CA THR A 144 19.43 13.30 -16.88
C THR A 144 20.52 12.26 -16.87
#